data_AF-A0A7J2KBA3-F1
#
_entry.id   AF-A0A7J2KBA3-F1
#
_cell.length_a   1.000
_cell.length_b   1.000
_cell.length_c   1.000
_cell.angle_alpha   90.00
_cell.angle_beta   90.00
_cell.angle_gamma   90.00
#
_symmetry.space_group_name_H-M   'P 1'
#
loop_
_entity.id
_entity.type
_entity.pdbx_description
1 polymer ?
#
loop_
_entity_poly.entity_id
_entity_poly.type
_entity_poly.pdbx_seq_one_letter_code
_entity_poly.pdbx_strand_id
1 'polypeptide(L)'
;MISKLIVVKRNGSKEEFIYEKLVVSLLKVGIPLDYARMVAKLVECRIIERGGEVSTSEIARWVLNLLKGIDEGFYKKWVEAYKRNKGVDLEKELEMKLYYYEEPMITP
;
A
#
# COMPACT_ATOMS: atom_id res chain seq x y z
N MET A 1 -6.83 23.58 8.44
CA MET A 1 -6.70 23.30 7.00
C MET A 1 -6.21 21.87 6.86
N ILE A 2 -6.97 20.99 6.21
CA ILE A 2 -6.42 19.68 5.81
C ILE A 2 -5.54 19.95 4.60
N SER A 3 -4.23 19.86 4.80
CA SER A 3 -3.26 19.91 3.71
C SER A 3 -3.52 18.76 2.74
N LYS A 4 -3.36 19.00 1.44
CA LYS A 4 -3.50 17.93 0.43
C LYS A 4 -2.51 16.80 0.73
N LEU A 5 -2.99 15.57 0.74
CA LEU A 5 -2.17 14.37 0.89
C LEU A 5 -1.59 13.99 -0.47
N ILE A 6 -0.29 13.72 -0.52
CA ILE A 6 0.46 13.51 -1.76
C ILE A 6 0.99 12.08 -1.82
N VAL A 7 0.83 11.48 -2.99
CA VAL A 7 1.39 10.17 -3.33
C VAL A 7 2.47 10.34 -4.40
N VAL A 8 3.66 9.88 -4.08
CA VAL A 8 4.80 9.83 -5.00
C VAL A 8 4.79 8.47 -5.73
N LYS A 9 4.64 8.50 -7.05
CA LYS A 9 4.67 7.33 -7.92
C LYS A 9 6.11 6.81 -8.07
N ARG A 10 6.26 5.58 -8.56
CA ARG A 10 7.58 4.96 -8.81
C ARG A 10 8.46 5.74 -9.79
N ASN A 11 7.86 6.44 -10.76
CA ASN A 11 8.58 7.30 -11.70
C ASN A 11 8.87 8.71 -11.14
N GLY A 12 8.60 8.95 -9.85
CA GLY A 12 8.81 10.23 -9.19
C GLY A 12 7.68 11.25 -9.37
N SER A 13 6.65 10.98 -10.19
CA SER A 13 5.53 11.91 -10.33
C SER A 13 4.70 11.98 -9.03
N LYS A 14 4.07 13.13 -8.79
CA LYS A 14 3.25 13.37 -7.60
C LYS A 14 1.78 13.48 -8.00
N GLU A 15 0.89 12.84 -7.25
CA GLU A 15 -0.56 13.00 -7.37
C GLU A 15 -1.20 13.18 -6.00
N GLU A 16 -2.41 13.74 -5.96
CA GLU A 16 -3.21 13.78 -4.73
C GLU A 16 -3.70 12.37 -4.37
N PHE A 17 -3.59 12.02 -3.09
CA PHE A 17 -4.22 10.81 -2.57
C PHE A 17 -5.74 10.97 -2.64
N ILE A 18 -6.39 10.02 -3.32
CA ILE A 18 -7.85 10.00 -3.43
C ILE A 18 -8.32 8.74 -2.70
N TYR A 19 -9.03 8.93 -1.59
CA TYR A 19 -9.58 7.87 -0.76
C TYR A 19 -10.38 6.85 -1.59
N GLU A 20 -11.25 7.33 -2.48
CA GLU A 20 -12.10 6.51 -3.34
C GLU A 20 -11.30 5.61 -4.29
N LYS A 21 -10.13 6.05 -4.78
CA LYS A 21 -9.27 5.21 -5.64
C LYS A 21 -8.84 3.95 -4.90
N LEU A 22 -8.52 4.05 -3.62
CA LEU A 22 -8.12 2.90 -2.80
C LEU A 22 -9.33 2.02 -2.47
N VAL A 23 -10.46 2.61 -2.08
CA VAL A 23 -11.70 1.85 -1.82
C VAL A 23 -12.13 1.04 -3.05
N VAL A 24 -12.16 1.66 -4.24
CA VAL A 24 -12.53 0.97 -5.49
C VAL A 24 -11.54 -0.14 -5.83
N SER A 25 -10.25 0.06 -5.57
CA SER A 25 -9.23 -1.00 -5.76
C SER A 25 -9.54 -2.24 -4.92
N LEU A 26 -9.94 -2.06 -3.66
CA LEU A 26 -10.28 -3.14 -2.73
C LEU A 26 -11.61 -3.82 -3.13
N LEU A 27 -12.62 -3.05 -3.52
CA LEU A 27 -13.90 -3.59 -3.98
C LEU A 27 -13.76 -4.44 -5.25
N LYS A 28 -12.89 -4.03 -6.19
CA LYS A 28 -12.62 -4.77 -7.45
C LYS A 28 -12.07 -6.19 -7.22
N VAL A 29 -11.52 -6.47 -6.05
CA VAL A 29 -11.03 -7.80 -5.68
C VAL A 29 -11.98 -8.54 -4.73
N GLY A 30 -13.20 -8.02 -4.53
CA GLY A 30 -14.24 -8.67 -3.75
C GLY A 30 -14.10 -8.50 -2.23
N ILE A 31 -13.37 -7.48 -1.77
CA ILE A 31 -13.33 -7.12 -0.34
C ILE A 31 -14.65 -6.40 -0.01
N PRO A 32 -15.34 -6.77 1.08
CA PRO A 32 -16.58 -6.11 1.49
C PRO A 32 -16.38 -4.61 1.78
N LEU A 33 -17.44 -3.82 1.60
CA LEU A 33 -17.36 -2.35 1.58
C LEU A 33 -16.91 -1.73 2.91
N ASP A 34 -17.36 -2.30 4.02
CA ASP A 34 -16.95 -1.91 5.37
C ASP A 34 -15.44 -2.07 5.58
N TYR A 35 -14.89 -3.25 5.25
CA TYR A 35 -13.43 -3.49 5.30
C TYR A 35 -12.67 -2.59 4.32
N ALA A 36 -13.18 -2.39 3.11
CA ALA A 36 -12.55 -1.52 2.12
C ALA A 36 -12.44 -0.07 2.62
N ARG A 37 -13.52 0.46 3.21
CA ARG A 37 -13.55 1.80 3.80
C ARG A 37 -12.64 1.92 5.02
N MET A 38 -12.64 0.91 5.88
CA MET A 38 -11.78 0.85 7.06
C MET A 38 -10.29 0.88 6.67
N VAL A 39 -9.87 0.00 5.75
CA VAL A 39 -8.48 -0.06 5.27
C VAL A 39 -8.07 1.27 4.63
N ALA A 40 -8.91 1.84 3.77
CA ALA A 40 -8.60 3.11 3.13
C ALA A 40 -8.47 4.25 4.15
N LYS A 41 -9.29 4.25 5.21
CA LYS A 41 -9.23 5.28 6.26
C LYS A 41 -7.97 5.14 7.11
N LEU A 42 -7.59 3.91 7.46
CA LEU A 42 -6.34 3.65 8.18
C LEU A 42 -5.11 4.06 7.36
N VAL A 43 -5.13 3.83 6.06
CA VAL A 43 -4.08 4.33 5.15
C VAL A 43 -4.04 5.86 5.16
N GLU A 44 -5.19 6.53 4.99
CA GLU A 44 -5.27 8.00 5.03
C GLU A 44 -4.69 8.58 6.33
N CYS A 45 -5.07 8.02 7.49
CA CYS A 45 -4.52 8.43 8.78
C CYS A 45 -2.99 8.28 8.82
N ARG A 46 -2.45 7.15 8.32
CA ARG A 46 -0.99 6.94 8.25
C ARG A 46 -0.28 7.94 7.34
N ILE A 47 -0.92 8.38 6.26
CA ILE A 47 -0.34 9.43 5.39
C ILE A 47 -0.24 10.74 6.16
N ILE A 48 -1.28 11.09 6.92
CA ILE A 48 -1.29 12.28 7.79
C ILE A 48 -0.17 12.19 8.84
N GLU A 49 -0.06 11.07 9.54
CA GLU A 49 0.98 10.83 10.55
C GLU A 49 2.40 10.91 9.98
N ARG A 50 2.57 10.58 8.69
CA ARG A 50 3.86 10.66 7.97
C ARG A 50 4.16 12.04 7.39
N GLY A 51 3.32 13.04 7.66
CA GLY A 51 3.53 14.42 7.23
C GLY A 51 2.90 14.76 5.87
N GLY A 52 2.04 13.90 5.33
CA GLY A 52 1.22 14.21 4.15
C GLY A 52 1.83 13.85 2.80
N GLU A 53 3.06 13.33 2.71
CA GLU A 53 3.66 12.85 1.46
C GLU A 53 4.20 11.42 1.65
N VAL A 54 3.76 10.48 0.82
CA VAL A 54 4.18 9.06 0.89
C VAL A 54 4.37 8.46 -0.48
N SER A 55 5.15 7.39 -0.57
CA SER A 55 5.30 6.64 -1.83
C SER A 55 4.15 5.66 -2.09
N THR A 56 3.89 5.36 -3.37
CA THR A 56 2.96 4.30 -3.77
C THR A 56 3.30 2.93 -3.18
N SER A 57 4.60 2.61 -3.03
CA SER A 57 5.06 1.35 -2.46
C SER A 57 4.81 1.27 -0.95
N GLU A 58 4.93 2.38 -0.22
CA GLU A 58 4.55 2.43 1.20
C GLU A 58 3.06 2.20 1.41
N ILE A 59 2.20 2.85 0.61
CA ILE A 59 0.75 2.62 0.65
C ILE A 59 0.45 1.14 0.38
N ALA A 60 1.04 0.57 -0.66
CA ALA A 60 0.82 -0.83 -1.02
C ALA A 60 1.21 -1.78 0.12
N ARG A 61 2.36 -1.54 0.78
CA ARG A 61 2.80 -2.29 1.96
C ARG A 61 1.82 -2.19 3.12
N TRP A 62 1.30 -1.00 3.41
CA TRP A 62 0.33 -0.83 4.49
C TRP A 62 -0.98 -1.55 4.20
N VAL A 63 -1.50 -1.45 2.98
CA VAL A 63 -2.71 -2.18 2.55
C VAL A 63 -2.49 -3.67 2.71
N LEU A 64 -1.37 -4.20 2.21
CA LEU A 64 -1.03 -5.62 2.30
C LEU A 64 -0.98 -6.11 3.75
N ASN A 65 -0.32 -5.38 4.64
CA ASN A 65 -0.24 -5.72 6.07
C ASN A 65 -1.62 -5.67 6.76
N LEU A 66 -2.45 -4.68 6.42
CA LEU A 66 -3.80 -4.56 6.97
C LEU A 66 -4.68 -5.73 6.51
N LEU A 67 -4.64 -6.07 5.22
CA LEU A 67 -5.40 -7.20 4.69
C LEU A 67 -4.95 -8.53 5.28
N LYS A 68 -3.63 -8.74 5.46
CA LYS A 68 -3.10 -9.95 6.11
C LYS A 68 -3.64 -10.14 7.53
N GLY A 69 -3.84 -9.05 8.26
CA GLY A 69 -4.42 -9.10 9.61
C GLY A 69 -5.94 -9.26 9.65
N ILE A 70 -6.64 -9.02 8.53
CA ILE A 70 -8.09 -9.16 8.43
C ILE A 70 -8.46 -10.56 7.94
N ASP A 71 -7.94 -10.96 6.77
CA ASP A 71 -8.28 -12.21 6.10
C ASP A 71 -7.21 -12.56 5.04
N GLU A 72 -6.70 -13.79 5.10
CA GLU A 72 -5.66 -14.26 4.17
C GLU A 72 -6.15 -14.33 2.71
N GLY A 73 -7.45 -14.57 2.50
CA GLY A 73 -8.07 -14.55 1.18
C GLY A 73 -8.11 -13.14 0.58
N PHE A 74 -8.42 -12.11 1.37
CA PHE A 74 -8.37 -10.71 0.92
C PHE A 74 -6.96 -10.29 0.54
N TYR A 75 -5.98 -10.69 1.36
CA TYR A 75 -4.56 -10.51 1.07
C TYR A 75 -4.19 -11.09 -0.30
N LYS A 76 -4.46 -12.38 -0.53
CA LYS A 76 -4.10 -13.08 -1.77
C LYS A 76 -4.74 -12.43 -3.00
N LYS A 77 -6.05 -12.17 -2.95
CA LYS A 77 -6.79 -11.54 -4.05
C LYS A 77 -6.23 -10.17 -4.42
N TRP A 78 -5.84 -9.37 -3.41
CA TRP A 78 -5.30 -8.04 -3.66
C TRP A 78 -3.87 -8.07 -4.20
N VAL A 79 -3.00 -8.97 -3.69
CA VAL A 79 -1.65 -9.20 -4.21
C VAL A 79 -1.68 -9.59 -5.68
N GLU A 80 -2.53 -10.55 -6.05
CA GLU A 80 -2.70 -11.00 -7.44
C GLU A 80 -3.15 -9.84 -8.34
N ALA A 81 -4.13 -9.05 -7.90
CA ALA A 81 -4.61 -7.91 -8.66
C ALA A 81 -3.54 -6.81 -8.79
N TYR A 82 -2.76 -6.58 -7.74
CA TYR A 82 -1.65 -5.62 -7.76
C TYR A 82 -0.58 -6.05 -8.76
N LYS A 83 -0.16 -7.32 -8.71
CA LYS A 83 0.81 -7.91 -9.66
C LYS A 83 0.31 -7.81 -11.09
N ARG A 84 -0.95 -8.17 -11.35
CA ARG A 84 -1.58 -8.03 -12.68
C ARG A 84 -1.60 -6.59 -13.20
N ASN A 85 -1.93 -5.62 -12.35
CA ASN A 85 -2.09 -4.22 -12.77
C ASN A 85 -0.78 -3.42 -12.83
N LYS A 86 0.23 -3.81 -12.05
CA LYS A 86 1.48 -3.07 -11.88
C LYS A 86 2.71 -3.81 -12.37
N GLY A 87 2.59 -5.09 -12.73
CA GLY A 87 3.72 -5.92 -13.14
C GLY A 87 4.77 -6.12 -12.05
N VAL A 88 4.40 -5.90 -10.78
CA VAL A 88 5.33 -6.01 -9.64
C VAL A 88 4.86 -7.03 -8.65
N ASP A 89 5.77 -7.92 -8.30
CA ASP A 89 5.63 -8.88 -7.22
C ASP A 89 5.91 -8.17 -5.89
N LEU A 90 4.84 -7.77 -5.20
CA LEU A 90 4.95 -6.98 -3.98
C LEU A 90 5.53 -7.79 -2.82
N GLU A 91 5.26 -9.09 -2.78
CA GLU A 91 5.80 -9.99 -1.75
C GLU A 91 7.31 -10.10 -1.89
N LYS A 92 7.79 -10.35 -3.12
CA LYS A 92 9.23 -10.36 -3.42
C LYS A 92 9.90 -9.01 -3.14
N GLU A 93 9.23 -7.89 -3.46
CA GLU A 93 9.76 -6.55 -3.17
C GLU A 93 9.93 -6.32 -1.65
N LEU A 94 9.00 -6.82 -0.84
CA LEU A 94 9.04 -6.73 0.62
C LEU A 94 10.10 -7.66 1.22
N GLU A 95 10.19 -8.90 0.72
CA GLU A 95 11.24 -9.86 1.12
C GLU A 95 12.64 -9.34 0.80
N MET A 96 12.87 -8.82 -0.40
CA MET A 96 14.16 -8.23 -0.77
C MET A 96 14.50 -7.05 0.14
N LYS A 97 13.54 -6.16 0.42
CA LYS A 97 13.77 -5.05 1.36
C LYS A 97 14.14 -5.56 2.75
N LEU A 98 13.44 -6.57 3.26
CA LEU A 98 13.74 -7.17 4.56
C LEU A 98 15.16 -7.75 4.58
N TYR A 99 15.54 -8.49 3.52
CA TYR A 99 16.89 -9.03 3.35
C TYR A 99 17.97 -7.93 3.42
N TYR A 100 17.79 -6.81 2.72
CA TYR A 100 18.72 -5.67 2.77
C TYR A 100 18.78 -4.96 4.14
N TYR A 101 17.77 -5.11 5.01
CA TYR A 101 17.76 -4.52 6.35
C TYR A 101 18.19 -5.49 7.45
N GLU A 102 18.06 -6.81 7.26
CA GLU A 102 18.43 -7.85 8.24
C GLU A 102 19.92 -8.23 8.19
N GLU A 103 20.61 -8.02 7.06
CA GLU A 103 22.07 -8.04 7.00
C GLU A 103 22.61 -6.61 7.22
N PRO A 104 23.07 -6.22 8.43
CA PRO A 104 23.73 -4.94 8.59
C PRO A 104 25.03 -4.97 7.79
N MET A 105 25.08 -4.18 6.71
CA MET A 105 26.27 -3.75 5.97
C MET A 105 27.58 -4.42 6.43
N ILE A 106 27.85 -5.64 5.95
CA ILE A 106 29.24 -6.04 5.70
C ILE A 106 29.54 -5.56 4.28
N THR A 107 29.65 -4.25 4.12
CA THR A 107 30.38 -3.69 2.99
C THR A 107 31.85 -3.65 3.39
N PRO A 108 32.77 -4.28 2.63
CA PRO A 108 34.20 -4.12 2.82
C PRO A 108 34.64 -2.64 2.80
#